data_AF-A0A7X4YMW1-F1
#
_entry.id   AF-A0A7X4YMW1-F1
#
_cell.length_a   1.000
_cell.length_b   1.000
_cell.length_c   1.000
_cell.angle_alpha   90.00
_cell.angle_beta   90.00
_cell.angle_gamma   90.00
#
_symmetry.space_group_name_H-M   'P 1'
#
loop_
_entity.id
_entity.type
_entity.pdbx_description
1 polymer ?
#
loop_
_entity_poly.entity_id
_entity_poly.type
_entity_poly.pdbx_seq_one_letter_code
_entity_poly.pdbx_strand_id
1 'polypeptide(L)'
;MKKRWRTISAGAAIAVLFPGIAYLALLGIQTVLQHDPGDFQYRDSYFLVVHFGWAGYLLSTAAMALLYTAVCVLHAALRRIKS
;
A
#
# COMPACT_ATOMS: atom_id res chain seq x y z
N MET A 1 -26.01 13.37 -3.05
CA MET A 1 -24.68 13.67 -2.48
C MET A 1 -24.07 12.53 -1.65
N LYS A 2 -24.81 11.81 -0.79
CA LYS A 2 -24.29 10.71 0.06
C LYS A 2 -23.50 9.60 -0.68
N LYS A 3 -23.87 9.25 -1.91
CA LYS A 3 -23.19 8.20 -2.70
C LYS A 3 -21.75 8.57 -3.11
N ARG A 4 -21.46 9.84 -3.44
CA ARG A 4 -20.12 10.29 -3.85
C ARG A 4 -19.12 10.26 -2.69
N TRP A 5 -19.54 10.74 -1.52
CA TRP A 5 -18.70 10.74 -0.32
C TRP A 5 -18.33 9.33 0.13
N ARG A 6 -19.26 8.36 0.02
CA ARG A 6 -18.99 6.95 0.32
C ARG A 6 -17.90 6.35 -0.58
N THR A 7 -17.86 6.71 -1.86
CA THR A 7 -16.83 6.21 -2.79
C THR A 7 -15.47 6.83 -2.48
N ILE A 8 -15.42 8.13 -2.20
CA ILE A 8 -14.19 8.84 -1.83
C ILE A 8 -13.61 8.28 -0.52
N SER A 9 -14.45 8.10 0.51
CA SER A 9 -14.00 7.53 1.79
C SER A 9 -13.56 6.07 1.65
N ALA A 10 -14.25 5.28 0.82
CA ALA A 10 -13.84 3.89 0.55
C ALA A 10 -12.49 3.84 -0.20
N GLY A 11 -12.28 4.71 -1.20
CA GLY A 11 -11.01 4.81 -1.91
C GLY A 11 -9.85 5.22 -1.01
N ALA A 12 -10.07 6.22 -0.14
CA ALA A 12 -9.10 6.63 0.85
C ALA A 12 -8.78 5.51 1.86
N ALA A 13 -9.81 4.79 2.32
CA ALA A 13 -9.62 3.65 3.22
C ALA A 13 -8.81 2.53 2.56
N ILE A 14 -9.09 2.17 1.31
CA ILE A 14 -8.35 1.13 0.58
C ILE A 14 -6.90 1.57 0.34
N ALA A 15 -6.68 2.83 -0.05
CA ALA A 15 -5.34 3.36 -0.33
C ALA A 15 -4.41 3.32 0.89
N VAL A 16 -4.96 3.38 2.10
CA VAL A 16 -4.21 3.33 3.37
C VAL A 16 -4.17 1.91 3.93
N LEU A 17 -5.30 1.23 3.99
CA LEU A 17 -5.42 -0.11 4.61
C LEU A 17 -4.67 -1.18 3.82
N PHE A 18 -4.69 -1.13 2.49
CA PHE A 18 -4.04 -2.16 1.68
C PHE A 18 -2.51 -2.20 1.86
N PRO A 19 -1.77 -1.08 1.71
CA PRO A 19 -0.36 -1.05 2.05
C PRO A 19 -0.09 -1.25 3.54
N GLY A 20 -1.02 -0.85 4.41
CA GLY A 20 -0.91 -1.08 5.86
C GLY A 20 -0.92 -2.57 6.22
N ILE A 21 -1.84 -3.34 5.64
CA ILE A 21 -1.92 -4.79 5.82
C ILE A 21 -0.64 -5.47 5.30
N ALA A 22 -0.17 -5.07 4.12
CA ALA A 22 1.07 -5.61 3.56
C ALA A 22 2.28 -5.29 4.45
N TYR A 23 2.37 -4.07 4.97
CA TYR A 23 3.42 -3.64 5.88
C TYR A 23 3.42 -4.46 7.19
N LEU A 24 2.24 -4.66 7.80
CA LEU A 24 2.11 -5.48 9.00
C LEU A 24 2.46 -6.95 8.76
N ALA A 25 2.07 -7.51 7.60
CA ALA A 25 2.43 -8.88 7.23
C ALA A 25 3.95 -9.05 7.09
N LEU A 26 4.62 -8.08 6.44
CA LEU A 26 6.08 -8.08 6.30
C LEU A 26 6.80 -7.97 7.65
N LEU A 27 6.30 -7.11 8.55
CA LEU A 27 6.79 -7.03 9.93
C LEU A 27 6.62 -8.34 10.69
N GLY A 28 5.46 -9.00 10.57
CA GLY A 28 5.22 -10.31 11.18
C GLY A 28 6.19 -11.37 10.69
N ILE A 29 6.36 -11.48 9.37
CA ILE A 29 7.32 -12.39 8.74
C ILE A 29 8.75 -12.12 9.25
N GLN A 30 9.14 -10.85 9.35
CA GLN A 30 10.43 -10.46 9.90
C GLN A 30 10.61 -10.96 11.34
N THR A 31 9.62 -10.74 12.23
CA THR A 31 9.74 -11.16 13.64
C THR A 31 9.91 -12.66 13.81
N VAL A 32 9.30 -13.46 12.92
CA VAL A 32 9.44 -14.92 12.94
C VAL A 32 10.82 -15.34 12.43
N LEU A 33 11.34 -14.69 11.38
CA LEU A 33 12.60 -15.08 10.75
C LEU A 33 13.84 -14.56 11.48
N GLN A 34 13.70 -13.49 12.26
CA GLN A 34 14.77 -12.99 13.13
C GLN A 34 14.92 -13.78 14.44
N HIS A 35 14.10 -14.80 14.68
CA HIS A 35 14.12 -15.58 15.91
C HIS A 35 15.33 -16.52 16.01
N ASP A 36 16.01 -16.81 14.89
CA ASP A 36 17.22 -17.63 14.87
C ASP A 36 18.48 -16.75 14.85
N PRO A 37 19.21 -16.61 15.98
CA PRO A 37 20.40 -15.76 16.07
C PRO A 37 21.61 -16.30 15.29
N GLY A 38 21.54 -17.53 14.75
CA GLY A 38 22.61 -18.15 13.97
C GLY A 38 22.58 -17.88 12.46
N ASP A 39 21.52 -17.25 11.93
CA ASP A 39 21.31 -17.16 10.49
C ASP A 39 21.92 -15.88 9.87
N PHE A 40 23.16 -16.00 9.40
CA PHE A 40 23.88 -14.93 8.70
C PHE A 40 23.28 -14.59 7.33
N GLN A 41 22.55 -15.52 6.70
CA GLN A 41 22.04 -15.34 5.34
C GLN A 41 20.87 -14.34 5.28
N TYR A 42 20.06 -14.30 6.34
CA TYR A 42 18.92 -13.39 6.42
C TYR A 42 19.31 -12.01 6.97
N ARG A 43 20.42 -11.85 7.70
CA ARG A 43 20.82 -10.52 8.22
C ARG A 43 21.02 -9.46 7.12
N ASP A 44 21.69 -9.82 6.03
CA ASP A 44 21.97 -8.87 4.93
C ASP A 44 20.80 -8.74 3.95
N SER A 45 20.04 -9.82 3.74
CA SER A 45 18.89 -9.84 2.81
C SER A 45 17.69 -9.02 3.31
N TYR A 46 17.45 -9.03 4.63
CA TYR A 46 16.35 -8.27 5.24
C TYR A 46 16.66 -6.77 5.36
N PHE A 47 17.93 -6.37 5.31
CA PHE A 47 18.31 -4.96 5.40
C PHE A 47 17.62 -4.12 4.31
N LEU A 48 17.50 -4.64 3.07
CA LEU A 48 16.89 -3.92 1.95
C LEU A 48 15.37 -3.75 2.08
N VAL A 49 14.66 -4.75 2.63
CA VAL A 49 13.20 -4.72 2.83
C VAL A 49 12.83 -3.87 4.05
N VAL A 50 13.67 -3.90 5.09
CA VAL A 50 13.44 -3.18 6.35
C VAL A 50 13.85 -1.70 6.26
N HIS A 51 14.79 -1.34 5.37
CA HIS A 51 15.36 0.02 5.31
C HIS A 51 14.30 1.11 5.08
N PHE A 52 13.25 0.81 4.32
CA PHE A 52 12.22 1.80 3.99
C PHE A 52 11.24 2.05 5.14
N GLY A 53 11.05 1.11 6.07
CA GLY A 53 10.18 1.27 7.23
C GLY A 53 8.87 2.02 6.94
N TRP A 54 8.66 3.13 7.65
CA TRP A 54 7.48 3.99 7.48
C TRP A 54 7.48 4.76 6.15
N ALA A 55 8.65 5.08 5.60
CA ALA A 55 8.76 5.75 4.30
C ALA A 55 8.26 4.84 3.16
N GLY A 56 8.51 3.53 3.24
CA GLY A 56 7.98 2.54 2.30
C GLY A 56 6.46 2.43 2.37
N TYR A 57 5.89 2.45 3.59
CA TYR A 57 4.45 2.50 3.79
C TYR A 57 3.82 3.78 3.22
N LEU A 58 4.43 4.95 3.44
CA LEU A 58 3.95 6.22 2.91
C LEU A 58 4.03 6.26 1.38
N LEU A 59 5.13 5.78 0.79
CA LEU A 59 5.30 5.70 -0.66
C LEU A 59 4.26 4.78 -1.31
N SER A 60 4.00 3.62 -0.72
CA SER A 60 3.01 2.67 -1.24
C SER A 60 1.56 3.18 -1.06
N THR A 61 1.27 3.88 0.03
CA THR A 61 0.00 4.60 0.25
C THR A 61 -0.20 5.70 -0.81
N ALA A 62 0.82 6.52 -1.04
CA ALA A 62 0.78 7.56 -2.06
C ALA A 62 0.58 6.98 -3.47
N ALA A 63 1.30 5.90 -3.79
CA ALA A 63 1.16 5.20 -5.07
C ALA A 63 -0.27 4.65 -5.28
N MET A 64 -0.87 4.05 -4.24
CA MET A 64 -2.25 3.57 -4.32
C MET A 64 -3.28 4.69 -4.45
N ALA A 65 -3.08 5.81 -3.74
CA ALA A 65 -3.94 6.99 -3.87
C ALA A 65 -3.88 7.58 -5.30
N LEU A 66 -2.69 7.64 -5.89
CA LEU A 66 -2.50 8.07 -7.29
C LEU A 66 -3.18 7.12 -8.26
N LEU A 67 -3.01 5.80 -8.08
CA LEU A 67 -3.64 4.79 -8.93
C LEU A 67 -5.18 4.89 -8.87
N TYR A 68 -5.74 5.01 -7.67
CA TYR A 68 -7.18 5.19 -7.48
C TYR A 68 -7.71 6.45 -8.17
N THR A 69 -6.96 7.56 -8.06
CA THR A 69 -7.29 8.82 -8.71
C THR A 69 -7.25 8.69 -10.23
N ALA A 70 -6.21 8.04 -10.77
CA ALA A 70 -6.07 7.79 -12.20
C ALA A 70 -7.23 6.96 -12.75
N VAL A 71 -7.65 5.90 -12.05
CA VAL A 71 -8.83 5.08 -12.42
C VAL A 71 -10.10 5.93 -12.43
N CYS A 72 -10.30 6.78 -11.42
CA CYS A 72 -11.47 7.66 -11.36
C CYS A 72 -11.51 8.65 -12.52
N VAL A 73 -10.36 9.27 -12.84
CA VAL A 73 -10.21 10.20 -13.97
C VAL A 73 -10.46 9.50 -15.31
N LEU A 74 -9.83 8.34 -15.52
CA LEU A 74 -10.01 7.54 -16.73
C LEU A 74 -11.47 7.15 -16.94
N HIS A 75 -12.12 6.64 -15.89
CA HIS A 75 -13.53 6.27 -15.96
C HIS A 75 -14.44 7.48 -16.23
N ALA A 76 -14.14 8.67 -15.67
CA ALA A 76 -14.85 9.89 -15.98
C ALA A 76 -14.65 10.34 -17.45
N ALA A 77 -13.42 10.23 -17.97
CA ALA A 77 -13.10 10.52 -19.36
C ALA A 77 -13.83 9.57 -20.33
N LEU A 78 -13.82 8.26 -20.06
CA LEU A 78 -14.52 7.26 -20.87
C LEU A 78 -16.03 7.49 -20.92
N ARG A 79 -16.63 7.97 -19.82
CA ARG A 79 -18.06 8.34 -19.81
C ARG A 79 -18.36 9.56 -20.68
N ARG A 80 -17.44 10.52 -20.78
CA ARG A 80 -17.61 11.70 -21.65
C ARG A 80 -17.52 11.34 -23.14
N ILE A 81 -16.70 10.35 -23.50
CA ILE A 81 -16.55 9.92 -24.90
C ILE A 81 -17.75 9.09 -25.38
N LYS A 82 -18.42 8.37 -24.47
CA LYS A 82 -19.62 7.57 -24.78
C LYS A 82 -20.94 8.35 -24.72
N SER A 83 -20.93 9.59 -24.23
CA SER A 83 -22.11 10.47 -24.15
C SER A 83 -22.13 11.45 -25.31
#